data_AF-A0A833FTU7-F1
#
_entry.id   AF-A0A833FTU7-F1
#
_cell.length_a   1.000
_cell.length_b   1.000
_cell.length_c   1.000
_cell.angle_alpha   90.00
_cell.angle_beta   90.00
_cell.angle_gamma   90.00
#
_symmetry.space_group_name_H-M   'P 1'
#
loop_
_entity.id
_entity.type
_entity.pdbx_description
1 polymer ?
#
loop_
_entity_poly.entity_id
_entity_poly.type
_entity_poly.pdbx_seq_one_letter_code
_entity_poly.pdbx_strand_id
1 'polypeptide(L)'
;SLWFVSLVAGKASYHYVQDLLLSPLGLLVLLGWSFSFFYHLCNGIRHLLWDIGIGYEKAMVRRTGWAVIFSSVILTSITWAIGLMKWEGLL
;
A
#
# COMPACT_ATOMS: atom_id res chain seq x y z
N SER A 1 6.54 14.57 -4.55
CA SER A 1 5.60 13.76 -5.36
C SER A 1 4.63 14.70 -6.06
N LEU A 2 3.97 14.26 -7.15
CA LEU A 2 3.03 15.08 -7.93
C LEU A 2 1.92 15.69 -7.06
N TRP A 3 1.46 14.94 -6.06
CA TRP A 3 0.48 15.37 -5.06
C TRP A 3 0.96 16.59 -4.25
N PHE A 4 2.17 16.56 -3.67
CA PHE A 4 2.71 17.70 -2.92
C PHE A 4 2.91 18.94 -3.80
N VAL A 5 3.37 18.75 -5.04
CA VAL A 5 3.53 19.87 -5.98
C VAL A 5 2.18 20.50 -6.30
N SER A 6 1.13 19.69 -6.46
CA SER A 6 -0.22 20.18 -6.74
C SER A 6 -0.82 21.00 -5.59
N LEU A 7 -0.52 20.64 -4.33
CA LEU A 7 -0.93 21.40 -3.15
C LEU A 7 -0.35 22.82 -3.14
N VAL A 8 0.95 22.94 -3.47
CA VAL A 8 1.65 24.24 -3.49
C VAL A 8 1.23 25.06 -4.73
N ALA A 9 0.96 24.40 -5.85
CA ALA A 9 0.56 25.02 -7.12
C ALA A 9 -0.87 25.58 -7.14
N GLY A 10 -1.57 25.58 -6.00
CA GLY A 10 -2.89 26.19 -5.84
C GLY A 10 -4.06 25.23 -6.09
N LYS A 11 -5.26 25.71 -5.74
CA LYS A 11 -6.48 24.90 -5.67
C LYS A 11 -6.79 24.19 -7.01
N ALA A 12 -6.74 24.88 -8.15
CA ALA A 12 -7.06 24.28 -9.44
C ALA A 12 -6.16 23.07 -9.77
N SER A 13 -4.85 23.19 -9.53
CA SER A 13 -3.86 22.12 -9.74
C SER A 13 -4.13 20.93 -8.82
N TYR A 14 -4.45 21.19 -7.55
CA TYR A 14 -4.77 20.14 -6.58
C TYR A 14 -6.02 19.35 -6.97
N HIS A 15 -7.10 20.05 -7.35
CA HIS A 15 -8.34 19.40 -7.77
C HIS A 15 -8.13 18.54 -9.03
N TYR A 16 -7.35 19.01 -10.01
CA TYR A 16 -7.04 18.21 -11.19
C TYR A 16 -6.32 16.90 -10.85
N VAL A 17 -5.32 16.94 -9.97
CA VAL A 17 -4.62 15.73 -9.51
C VAL A 17 -5.55 14.83 -8.71
N GLN A 18 -6.43 15.40 -7.90
CA GLN A 18 -7.42 14.64 -7.14
C GLN A 18 -8.40 13.90 -8.06
N ASP A 19 -8.93 14.57 -9.08
CA ASP A 19 -9.84 13.97 -10.06
C ASP A 19 -9.16 12.84 -10.85
N LEU A 20 -7.89 13.03 -11.22
CA LEU A 20 -7.09 11.98 -11.86
C LEU A 20 -6.92 10.75 -10.95
N LEU A 21 -6.57 10.96 -9.68
CA LEU A 21 -6.37 9.87 -8.71
C LEU A 21 -7.66 9.13 -8.37
N LEU A 22 -8.80 9.84 -8.33
CA LEU A 22 -10.12 9.28 -8.03
C LEU A 22 -10.83 8.72 -9.27
N SER A 23 -10.26 8.88 -10.47
CA SER A 23 -10.75 8.19 -11.66
C SER A 23 -10.66 6.66 -11.51
N PRO A 24 -11.46 5.87 -12.25
CA PRO A 24 -11.41 4.41 -12.16
C PRO A 24 -10.01 3.82 -12.39
N LEU A 25 -9.25 4.40 -13.33
CA LEU A 25 -7.87 4.01 -13.58
C LEU A 25 -6.94 4.46 -12.44
N GLY A 26 -7.13 5.66 -11.91
CA GLY A 26 -6.39 6.17 -10.76
C GLY A 26 -6.54 5.28 -9.53
N LEU A 27 -7.77 4.85 -9.22
CA LEU A 27 -8.07 3.92 -8.14
C LEU A 27 -7.43 2.54 -8.34
N LEU A 28 -7.47 1.99 -9.56
CA LEU A 28 -6.79 0.74 -9.88
C LEU A 28 -5.28 0.83 -9.65
N VAL A 29 -4.66 1.93 -10.09
CA VAL A 29 -3.23 2.19 -9.89
C VAL A 29 -2.92 2.37 -8.40
N LEU A 30 -3.74 3.10 -7.64
CA LEU A 30 -3.59 3.26 -6.20
C LEU A 30 -3.73 1.92 -5.46
N LEU A 31 -4.60 1.02 -5.92
CA LEU A 31 -4.76 -0.31 -5.33
C LEU A 31 -3.49 -1.15 -5.56
N GLY A 32 -3.01 -1.20 -6.80
CA GLY A 32 -1.76 -1.90 -7.13
C GLY A 32 -0.54 -1.31 -6.41
N TRP A 33 -0.47 0.02 -6.31
CA TRP A 33 0.59 0.73 -5.60
C TRP A 33 0.57 0.43 -4.10
N SER A 34 -0.60 0.50 -3.46
CA SER A 34 -0.75 0.19 -2.02
C SER A 34 -0.41 -1.26 -1.70
N PHE A 35 -0.84 -2.22 -2.53
CA PHE A 35 -0.43 -3.61 -2.40
C PHE A 35 1.09 -3.77 -2.54
N SER A 36 1.69 -3.17 -3.56
CA SER A 36 3.13 -3.23 -3.80
C SER A 36 3.93 -2.64 -2.63
N PHE A 37 3.44 -1.54 -2.05
CA PHE A 37 4.02 -0.91 -0.87
C PHE A 37 4.00 -1.86 0.33
N PHE A 38 2.84 -2.45 0.68
CA PHE A 38 2.74 -3.37 1.81
C PHE A 38 3.51 -4.68 1.58
N TYR A 39 3.56 -5.18 0.33
CA TYR A 39 4.39 -6.32 -0.03
C TYR A 39 5.87 -6.01 0.18
N HIS A 40 6.34 -4.87 -0.31
CA HIS A 40 7.73 -4.47 -0.13
C HIS A 40 8.07 -4.27 1.35
N LEU A 41 7.19 -3.64 2.13
CA LEU A 41 7.36 -3.46 3.58
C LEU A 41 7.44 -4.79 4.34
N CYS A 42 6.47 -5.68 4.16
CA CYS A 42 6.43 -6.98 4.83
C CYS A 42 7.64 -7.85 4.41
N ASN A 43 8.00 -7.81 3.13
CA ASN A 43 9.18 -8.52 2.64
C ASN A 43 10.48 -7.91 3.20
N GLY A 44 10.55 -6.59 3.34
CA GLY A 44 11.66 -5.89 3.98
C GLY A 44 11.84 -6.32 5.44
N ILE A 45 10.76 -6.39 6.22
CA ILE A 45 10.80 -6.93 7.59
C ILE A 45 11.35 -8.36 7.60
N ARG A 46 10.89 -9.22 6.68
CA ARG A 46 11.40 -10.58 6.56
C ARG A 46 12.91 -10.62 6.27
N HIS A 47 13.41 -9.74 5.39
CA HIS A 47 14.84 -9.63 5.11
C HIS A 47 15.63 -9.14 6.33
N LEU A 48 15.12 -8.15 7.07
CA LEU A 48 15.74 -7.69 8.31
C LEU A 48 15.83 -8.80 9.36
N LEU A 49 14.83 -9.71 9.42
CA LEU A 49 14.90 -10.90 10.27
C LEU A 49 16.00 -11.87 9.81
N TRP A 50 16.19 -12.02 8.50
CA TRP A 50 17.28 -12.84 7.95
C TRP A 50 18.65 -12.26 8.30
N ASP A 51 18.80 -10.94 8.27
CA ASP A 51 20.05 -10.24 8.58
C ASP A 51 20.50 -10.47 10.04
N ILE A 52 19.55 -10.68 10.96
CA ILE A 52 19.83 -11.03 12.36
C ILE A 52 19.84 -12.54 12.63
N GLY A 53 19.84 -13.37 11.57
CA GLY A 53 19.94 -14.82 11.68
C GLY A 53 18.64 -15.54 12.04
N ILE A 54 17.46 -14.95 11.80
CA ILE A 54 16.17 -15.57 12.08
C ILE A 54 15.47 -15.99 10.79
N GLY A 55 15.06 -17.26 10.68
CA GLY A 55 14.11 -17.69 9.65
C GLY A 55 14.64 -17.83 8.22
N TYR A 56 15.96 -18.04 8.07
CA TYR A 56 16.63 -18.31 6.79
C TYR A 56 16.62 -19.81 6.38
N GLU A 57 16.12 -20.71 7.23
CA GLU A 57 15.93 -22.11 6.87
C GLU A 57 14.90 -22.26 5.74
N LYS A 58 15.15 -23.15 4.76
CA LYS A 58 14.30 -23.30 3.56
C LYS A 58 12.80 -23.47 3.87
N ALA A 59 12.47 -24.27 4.87
CA ALA A 59 11.09 -24.49 5.28
C ALA A 59 10.44 -23.21 5.83
N MET A 60 11.18 -22.44 6.63
CA MET A 60 10.73 -21.16 7.20
C MET A 60 10.63 -20.07 6.14
N VAL A 61 11.57 -20.01 5.20
CA VAL A 61 11.54 -19.06 4.06
C VAL A 61 10.25 -19.23 3.24
N ARG A 62 9.83 -20.47 2.98
CA ARG A 62 8.58 -20.74 2.27
C ARG A 62 7.34 -20.32 3.07
N ARG A 63 7.31 -20.62 4.37
CA ARG A 63 6.20 -20.25 5.26
C ARG A 63 6.06 -18.74 5.39
N THR A 64 7.18 -18.06 5.65
CA THR A 64 7.23 -16.60 5.79
C THR A 64 6.96 -15.88 4.47
N GLY A 65 7.31 -16.48 3.32
CA GLY A 65 6.93 -15.96 1.99
C GLY A 65 5.41 -15.89 1.80
N TRP A 66 4.68 -16.96 2.15
CA TRP A 66 3.21 -16.91 2.16
C TRP A 66 2.67 -15.92 3.18
N ALA A 67 3.27 -15.87 4.38
CA ALA A 67 2.88 -14.91 5.41
C ALA A 67 3.00 -13.45 4.93
N VAL A 68 4.06 -13.11 4.17
CA VAL A 68 4.23 -11.80 3.54
C VAL A 68 3.05 -11.50 2.61
N ILE A 69 2.73 -12.40 1.67
CA ILE A 69 1.62 -12.20 0.72
C ILE A 69 0.30 -11.97 1.46
N PHE A 70 -0.06 -12.85 2.40
CA PHE A 70 -1.32 -12.73 3.15
C PHE A 70 -1.38 -11.44 3.97
N SER A 71 -0.29 -11.08 4.64
CA SER A 71 -0.21 -9.84 5.42
C SER A 71 -0.39 -8.61 4.53
N SER A 72 0.22 -8.59 3.34
CA SER A 72 0.06 -7.50 2.38
C SER A 72 -1.36 -7.38 1.85
N VAL A 73 -2.03 -8.49 1.54
CA VAL A 73 -3.45 -8.48 1.14
C VAL A 73 -4.33 -7.95 2.27
N ILE A 74 -4.12 -8.41 3.51
CA ILE A 74 -4.89 -7.96 4.68
C ILE A 74 -4.70 -6.46 4.92
N LEU A 75 -3.46 -5.98 4.96
CA LEU A 75 -3.16 -4.56 5.18
C LEU A 75 -3.73 -3.67 4.07
N THR A 76 -3.63 -4.11 2.81
CA THR A 76 -4.24 -3.40 1.68
C THR A 76 -5.75 -3.34 1.85
N SER A 77 -6.39 -4.47 2.15
CA SER A 77 -7.85 -4.56 2.30
C SER A 77 -8.36 -3.70 3.45
N ILE A 78 -7.68 -3.70 4.61
CA ILE A 78 -8.01 -2.84 5.75
C ILE A 78 -7.90 -1.37 5.37
N THR A 79 -6.81 -0.99 4.70
CA THR A 79 -6.59 0.40 4.26
C THR A 79 -7.71 0.88 3.35
N TRP A 80 -8.12 0.06 2.39
CA TRP A 80 -9.20 0.36 1.46
C TRP A 80 -10.57 0.37 2.14
N ALA A 81 -10.84 -0.58 3.04
CA ALA A 81 -12.07 -0.59 3.83
C ALA A 81 -12.23 0.70 4.63
N ILE A 82 -11.18 1.13 5.35
CA ILE A 82 -11.20 2.40 6.09
C ILE A 82 -11.41 3.59 5.15
N GLY A 83 -10.71 3.61 4.01
CA GLY A 83 -10.86 4.68 3.01
C GLY A 83 -12.28 4.79 2.45
N LEU A 84 -12.90 3.65 2.12
CA LEU A 84 -14.27 3.58 1.63
C LEU A 84 -15.29 3.94 2.72
N MET A 85 -15.11 3.45 3.95
CA MET A 85 -15.97 3.82 5.08
C MET A 85 -15.96 5.33 5.33
N LYS A 86 -14.79 5.96 5.25
CA LYS A 86 -14.65 7.42 5.37
C LYS A 86 -15.30 8.15 4.19
N TRP A 87 -15.22 7.60 2.98
CA TRP A 87 -15.86 8.16 1.80
C TRP A 87 -17.40 8.17 1.93
N GLU A 88 -17.97 7.08 2.44
CA GLU A 88 -19.41 6.95 2.71
C GLU A 88 -19.87 7.73 3.97
N GLY A 89 -18.95 8.39 4.68
CA GLY A 89 -19.25 9.12 5.92
C GLY A 89 -19.61 8.22 7.11
N LEU A 90 -19.22 6.94 7.08
CA LEU A 90 -19.44 5.97 8.15
C LEU A 90 -18.42 6.08 9.29
N LEU A 91 -17.32 6.81 9.05
CA LEU A 91 -16.25 7.17 9.99
C LEU A 91 -15.92 8.65 9.83
#